data_AF-A0A947QKL6-F1
#
_entry.id   AF-A0A947QKL6-F1
#
_cell.length_a   1.000
_cell.length_b   1.000
_cell.length_c   1.000
_cell.angle_alpha   90.00
_cell.angle_beta   90.00
_cell.angle_gamma   90.00
#
_symmetry.space_group_name_H-M   'P 1'
#
loop_
_entity.id
_entity.type
_entity.pdbx_description
1 polymer ?
#
loop_
_entity_poly.entity_id
_entity_poly.type
_entity_poly.pdbx_seq_one_letter_code
_entity_poly.pdbx_strand_id
1 'polypeptide(L)'
;MIQQQALFYDIGGAWDKLEDVNFTIGETDQWRLNGKWDNLLKAGYGFGIRFTTPIFPIRLDWGWPVQSLPGQNPPEFYFTIGQVF
;
A
#
# COMPACT_ATOMS: atom_id res chain seq x y z
N MET A 1 -16.19 1.91 23.32
CA MET A 1 -15.59 1.49 22.04
C MET A 1 -15.42 2.75 21.20
N ILE A 2 -14.23 2.99 20.66
CA ILE A 2 -13.98 4.14 19.79
C ILE A 2 -13.81 3.62 18.37
N GLN A 3 -14.51 4.24 17.40
CA GLN A 3 -14.40 3.95 15.99
C GLN A 3 -13.80 5.16 15.27
N GLN A 4 -12.79 4.92 14.43
CA GLN A 4 -12.18 5.93 13.57
C GLN A 4 -12.21 5.44 12.13
N GLN A 5 -12.42 6.37 11.21
CA GLN A 5 -12.42 6.12 9.77
C GLN A 5 -11.37 7.00 9.12
N ALA A 6 -10.70 6.49 8.10
CA ALA A 6 -9.67 7.22 7.37
C ALA A 6 -9.83 6.98 5.86
N LEU A 7 -9.66 8.05 5.09
CA LEU A 7 -9.35 7.98 3.67
C LEU A 7 -7.88 8.33 3.52
N PHE A 8 -7.18 7.62 2.65
CA PHE A 8 -5.76 7.83 2.42
C PHE A 8 -5.41 7.79 0.93
N TYR A 9 -4.34 8.49 0.60
CA TYR A 9 -3.67 8.47 -0.69
C TYR A 9 -2.18 8.47 -0.41
N ASP A 10 -1.51 7.37 -0.76
CA ASP A 10 -0.12 7.12 -0.42
C ASP A 10 0.72 7.05 -1.70
N ILE A 11 1.93 7.58 -1.64
CA ILE A 11 2.94 7.49 -2.69
C ILE A 11 4.24 7.01 -2.05
N GLY A 12 4.88 5.99 -2.63
CA GLY A 12 6.14 5.46 -2.14
C GLY A 12 7.00 4.86 -3.23
N GLY A 13 8.30 4.80 -3.00
CA GLY A 13 9.26 4.12 -3.87
C GLY A 13 10.36 3.48 -3.05
N ALA A 14 11.04 2.50 -3.64
CA ALA A 14 12.15 1.78 -3.03
C ALA A 14 13.29 1.67 -4.04
N TRP A 15 14.50 2.05 -3.64
CA TRP A 15 15.69 2.10 -4.47
C TRP A 15 16.90 1.61 -3.69
N ASP A 16 17.86 1.01 -4.38
CA ASP A 16 19.13 0.55 -3.78
C ASP A 16 20.16 1.70 -3.73
N LYS A 17 20.16 2.58 -4.73
CA LYS A 17 21.09 3.71 -4.84
C LYS A 17 20.37 5.02 -5.14
N LEU A 18 21.03 6.13 -4.82
CA LEU A 18 20.51 7.47 -5.12
C LEU A 18 20.36 7.74 -6.63
N GLU A 19 21.21 7.14 -7.45
CA GLU A 19 21.14 7.26 -8.92
C GLU A 19 19.89 6.57 -9.52
N ASP A 20 19.30 5.63 -8.79
CA ASP A 20 18.11 4.91 -9.22
C ASP A 20 16.81 5.67 -8.93
N VAL A 21 16.86 6.76 -8.14
CA VAL A 21 15.67 7.50 -7.73
C VAL A 21 14.96 8.10 -8.96
N ASN A 22 13.73 7.67 -9.17
CA ASN A 22 12.87 8.15 -10.23
C ASN A 22 11.51 8.57 -9.66
N PHE A 23 11.16 9.85 -9.87
CA PHE A 23 9.92 10.44 -9.35
C PHE A 23 8.71 10.22 -10.27
N THR A 24 8.86 9.39 -11.30
CA THR A 24 7.74 9.02 -12.18
C THR A 24 6.84 8.04 -11.45
N ILE A 25 5.54 8.36 -11.38
CA ILE A 25 4.54 7.45 -10.82
C ILE A 25 4.12 6.45 -11.90
N GLY A 26 4.22 5.16 -11.58
CA GLY A 26 3.86 4.09 -12.48
C GLY A 26 4.03 2.73 -11.83
N GLU A 27 3.47 1.70 -12.47
CA GLU A 27 3.62 0.32 -12.04
C GLU A 27 3.91 -0.52 -13.28
N THR A 28 4.97 -1.31 -13.23
CA THR A 28 5.35 -2.22 -14.32
C THR A 28 5.69 -3.61 -13.80
N ASP A 29 5.54 -4.61 -14.67
CA ASP A 29 5.85 -6.01 -14.36
C ASP A 29 7.33 -6.36 -14.64
N GLN A 30 8.23 -5.35 -14.67
CA GLN A 30 9.65 -5.54 -15.03
C GLN A 30 10.32 -6.58 -14.15
N TRP A 31 10.03 -6.57 -12.85
CA TRP A 31 10.56 -7.56 -11.91
C TRP A 31 10.27 -9.00 -12.37
N ARG A 32 9.03 -9.30 -12.77
CA ARG A 32 8.65 -10.64 -13.23
C ARG A 32 9.20 -10.96 -14.61
N LEU A 33 9.27 -9.96 -15.50
CA LEU A 33 9.68 -10.15 -16.89
C LEU A 33 11.20 -10.32 -17.06
N ASN A 34 12.01 -9.61 -16.27
CA ASN A 34 13.45 -9.57 -16.47
C ASN A 34 14.28 -9.48 -15.17
N GLY A 35 13.66 -9.61 -14.00
CA GLY A 35 14.36 -9.58 -12.71
C GLY A 35 14.92 -8.22 -12.31
N LYS A 36 14.47 -7.13 -12.96
CA LYS A 36 14.89 -5.77 -12.64
C LYS A 36 13.72 -4.97 -12.05
N TRP A 37 14.04 -4.15 -11.05
CA TRP A 37 13.11 -3.16 -10.51
C TRP A 37 12.94 -2.01 -11.52
N ASP A 38 11.73 -1.47 -11.59
CA ASP A 38 11.41 -0.35 -12.49
C ASP A 38 11.77 1.03 -11.91
N ASN A 39 12.13 1.04 -10.62
CA ASN A 39 12.49 2.21 -9.84
C ASN A 39 11.40 3.29 -9.83
N LEU A 40 10.15 2.96 -10.18
CA LEU A 40 9.06 3.92 -10.24
C LEU A 40 8.46 4.17 -8.85
N LEU A 41 7.84 5.35 -8.69
CA LEU A 41 6.96 5.59 -7.56
C LEU A 41 5.65 4.83 -7.75
N LYS A 42 5.22 4.13 -6.71
CA LYS A 42 3.92 3.47 -6.64
C LYS A 42 2.96 4.38 -5.88
N ALA A 43 1.74 4.46 -6.36
CA ALA A 43 0.68 5.22 -5.70
C ALA A 43 -0.54 4.35 -5.46
N GLY A 44 -1.23 4.61 -4.36
CA GLY A 44 -2.44 3.89 -3.97
C GLY A 44 -3.38 4.79 -3.20
N TYR A 45 -4.67 4.47 -3.22
CA TYR A 45 -5.65 5.10 -2.36
C TYR A 45 -6.46 4.04 -1.64
N GLY A 46 -7.08 4.42 -0.54
CA GLY A 46 -7.85 3.45 0.21
C GLY A 46 -8.64 4.04 1.34
N PHE A 47 -9.24 3.12 2.08
CA PHE A 47 -10.12 3.40 3.18
C PHE A 47 -9.82 2.46 4.34
N GLY A 48 -9.76 3.03 5.54
CA GLY A 48 -9.43 2.31 6.76
C GLY A 48 -10.48 2.53 7.85
N ILE A 49 -10.80 1.47 8.58
CA ILE A 49 -11.58 1.53 9.82
C ILE A 49 -10.72 1.02 10.97
N ARG A 50 -10.74 1.75 12.09
CA ARG A 50 -10.02 1.38 13.30
C ARG A 50 -10.99 1.29 14.47
N PHE A 51 -10.97 0.16 15.16
CA PHE A 51 -11.77 -0.10 16.35
C PHE A 51 -10.86 -0.21 17.57
N THR A 52 -11.14 0.58 18.61
CA THR A 52 -10.53 0.37 19.92
C THR A 52 -11.49 -0.44 20.78
N THR A 53 -11.23 -1.74 20.88
CA THR A 53 -11.96 -2.64 21.79
C THR A 53 -11.23 -2.69 23.15
N PRO A 54 -11.91 -3.08 24.24
CA PRO A 54 -11.27 -3.22 25.55
C PRO A 54 -10.13 -4.26 25.58
N ILE A 55 -10.14 -5.24 24.67
CA ILE A 55 -9.20 -6.37 24.66
C ILE A 55 -8.00 -6.06 23.75
N PHE A 56 -8.24 -5.50 22.56
CA PHE A 56 -7.20 -5.08 21.62
C PHE A 56 -7.72 -4.07 20.59
N PRO A 57 -6.85 -3.19 20.06
CA PRO A 57 -7.18 -2.41 18.88
C PRO A 57 -7.23 -3.30 17.63
N ILE A 58 -8.14 -2.99 16.72
CA ILE A 58 -8.30 -3.64 15.41
C ILE A 58 -8.18 -2.56 14.34
N ARG A 59 -7.42 -2.81 13.27
CA ARG A 59 -7.35 -1.97 12.07
C ARG A 59 -7.69 -2.81 10.86
N LEU A 60 -8.57 -2.29 10.00
CA LEU A 60 -8.99 -2.90 8.75
C LEU A 60 -8.77 -1.85 7.66
N ASP A 61 -7.99 -2.17 6.64
CA ASP A 61 -7.66 -1.24 5.56
C ASP A 61 -7.90 -1.92 4.20
N TRP A 62 -8.55 -1.20 3.28
CA TRP A 62 -8.76 -1.61 1.90
C TRP A 62 -8.01 -0.65 0.99
N GLY A 63 -7.13 -1.18 0.14
CA GLY A 63 -6.28 -0.41 -0.76
C GLY A 63 -6.51 -0.74 -2.23
N TRP A 64 -6.45 0.29 -3.08
CA TRP A 64 -6.45 0.20 -4.54
C TRP A 64 -5.18 0.85 -5.08
N PRO A 65 -4.41 0.15 -5.94
CA PRO A 65 -3.30 0.78 -6.64
C PRO A 65 -3.83 1.74 -7.70
N VAL A 66 -3.20 2.92 -7.82
CA VAL A 66 -3.55 3.90 -8.86
C VAL A 66 -3.18 3.36 -10.25
N GLN A 67 -2.09 2.60 -10.34
CA GLN A 67 -1.70 1.86 -11.53
C GLN A 67 -1.82 0.36 -11.25
N SER A 68 -2.81 -0.28 -11.86
CA SER A 68 -3.03 -1.73 -11.71
C SER A 68 -2.24 -2.52 -12.75
N LEU A 69 -1.61 -3.62 -12.34
CA LEU A 69 -0.99 -4.58 -13.26
C LEU A 69 -1.99 -5.65 -13.74
N PRO A 70 -1.79 -6.21 -14.95
CA PRO A 70 -2.51 -7.40 -15.37
C PRO A 70 -2.33 -8.53 -14.35
N GLY A 71 -3.43 -9.05 -13.82
CA GLY A 71 -3.44 -10.14 -12.82
C GLY A 71 -3.51 -9.67 -11.37
N GLN A 72 -3.44 -8.37 -11.08
CA GLN A 72 -3.84 -7.85 -9.77
C GLN A 72 -5.37 -7.82 -9.65
N ASN A 73 -5.88 -8.20 -8.47
CA ASN A 73 -7.30 -8.21 -8.16
C ASN A 73 -7.60 -7.27 -6.98
N PRO A 74 -7.60 -5.94 -7.19
CA PRO A 74 -7.94 -4.99 -6.14
C PRO A 74 -9.43 -5.08 -5.74
N PRO A 75 -9.81 -4.68 -4.51
CA PRO A 75 -8.94 -4.15 -3.46
C PRO A 75 -8.09 -5.21 -2.77
N GLU A 76 -6.93 -4.78 -2.30
CA GLU A 76 -6.16 -5.53 -1.31
C GLU A 76 -6.69 -5.22 0.10
N PHE A 77 -6.89 -6.27 0.89
CA PHE A 77 -7.41 -6.17 2.26
C PHE A 77 -6.31 -6.46 3.27
N TYR A 78 -6.12 -5.52 4.19
CA TYR A 78 -5.15 -5.59 5.26
C TYR A 78 -5.87 -5.52 6.61
N PHE A 79 -5.44 -6.35 7.57
CA PHE A 79 -5.96 -6.27 8.93
C PHE A 79 -4.83 -6.39 9.96
N THR A 80 -5.03 -5.75 11.11
CA THR A 80 -4.10 -5.80 12.24
C THR A 80 -4.90 -5.96 13.53
N ILE A 81 -4.47 -6.88 14.38
CA ILE A 81 -5.05 -7.13 15.70
C ILE A 81 -3.94 -6.96 16.74
N GLY A 82 -4.17 -6.09 17.73
CA GLY A 82 -3.18 -5.78 18.76
C GLY A 82 -2.29 -4.59 18.42
N GLN A 83 -1.24 -4.40 19.22
CA GLN A 83 -0.29 -3.30 19.02
C GLN A 83 0.79 -3.74 18.02
N VAL A 84 0.74 -3.20 16.81
CA VAL A 84 1.88 -3.20 15.88
C VAL A 84 2.54 -1.83 16.01
N PHE A 85 3.77 -1.87 16.50
CA PHE A 85 4.64 -0.73 16.84
C PHE A 85 5.04 0.08 15.61
#